data_AF-I0KG22-F1
#
_entry.id   AF-I0KG22-F1
#
_cell.length_a   1.000
_cell.length_b   1.000
_cell.length_c   1.000
_cell.angle_alpha   90.00
_cell.angle_beta   90.00
_cell.angle_gamma   90.00
#
_symmetry.space_group_name_H-M   'P 1'
#
loop_
_entity.id
_entity.type
_entity.pdbx_description
1 polymer ?
#
loop_
_entity_poly.entity_id
_entity_poly.type
_entity_poly.pdbx_seq_one_letter_code
_entity_poly.pdbx_strand_id
1 'polypeptide(L)' 'MKSINLFDPAVHSTTPLGAPARRHKADGMATAAMLIQIASEMLETSPTLRKRMHITLSDLAAADKVRKELVRKTLSVH' A
#
# COMPACT_ATOMS: atom_id res chain seq x y z
N MET A 1 38.29 -11.74 6.99
CA MET A 1 37.18 -10.88 6.53
C MET A 1 36.34 -11.69 5.57
N LYS A 2 35.08 -12.01 5.93
CA LYS A 2 34.18 -12.82 5.09
C LYS A 2 33.00 -11.94 4.68
N SER A 3 32.80 -11.84 3.37
CA SER A 3 31.76 -11.07 2.68
C SER A 3 30.37 -11.64 2.98
N ILE A 4 29.45 -10.76 3.35
CA ILE A 4 28.01 -11.06 3.45
C ILE A 4 27.45 -11.20 2.04
N ASN A 5 26.96 -12.41 1.74
CA ASN A 5 26.32 -12.73 0.48
C ASN A 5 24.99 -11.98 0.35
N LEU A 6 24.84 -11.41 -0.83
CA LEU A 6 23.69 -10.74 -1.40
C LEU A 6 22.43 -11.60 -1.22
N PHE A 7 21.41 -11.07 -0.56
CA PHE A 7 20.07 -11.66 -0.54
C PHE A 7 19.53 -11.67 -1.97
N ASP A 8 19.38 -12.88 -2.52
CA ASP A 8 18.75 -13.17 -3.80
C ASP A 8 17.23 -13.22 -3.62
N PRO A 9 16.43 -12.33 -4.25
CA PRO A 9 14.98 -12.34 -4.16
C PRO A 9 14.30 -13.30 -5.15
N ALA A 10 15.02 -14.28 -5.74
CA ALA A 10 14.46 -15.20 -6.75
C ALA A 10 13.75 -16.46 -6.21
N VAL A 11 13.30 -16.46 -4.95
CA VAL A 11 12.53 -17.60 -4.39
C VAL A 11 11.16 -17.09 -3.97
N HIS A 12 10.15 -17.38 -4.79
CA HIS A 12 8.73 -17.67 -4.47
C HIS A 12 7.87 -17.41 -5.72
N SER A 13 8.08 -18.20 -6.78
CA SER A 13 7.07 -18.39 -7.83
C SER A 13 6.66 -19.85 -7.83
N THR A 14 5.83 -20.22 -6.86
CA THR A 14 5.13 -21.50 -6.86
C THR A 14 3.67 -21.23 -7.19
N THR A 15 3.30 -21.48 -8.43
CA THR A 15 1.92 -21.54 -8.91
C THR A 15 1.20 -22.72 -8.25
N PRO A 16 0.03 -22.54 -7.60
CA PRO A 16 -0.94 -23.62 -7.43
C PRO A 16 -2.08 -23.42 -8.43
N LEU A 17 -2.15 -24.33 -9.40
CA LEU A 17 -3.37 -24.63 -10.14
C LEU A 17 -4.40 -25.16 -9.13
N GLY A 18 -5.60 -24.57 -9.09
CA GLY A 18 -6.78 -25.24 -8.53
C GLY A 18 -7.22 -24.81 -7.13
N ALA A 19 -7.87 -23.64 -7.03
CA ALA A 19 -9.04 -23.42 -6.19
C ALA A 19 -9.72 -22.12 -6.66
N PRO A 20 -11.05 -22.07 -6.88
CA PRO A 20 -11.73 -20.78 -6.89
C PRO A 20 -11.59 -20.24 -5.47
N ALA A 21 -10.63 -19.34 -5.27
CA ALA A 21 -10.47 -18.63 -4.01
C ALA A 21 -11.84 -18.05 -3.68
N ARG A 22 -12.45 -18.53 -2.59
CA ARG A 22 -13.60 -17.85 -1.99
C ARG A 22 -13.10 -16.43 -1.77
N ARG A 23 -13.53 -15.50 -2.62
CA ARG A 23 -13.27 -14.08 -2.46
C ARG A 23 -14.02 -13.71 -1.19
N HIS A 24 -13.34 -13.85 -0.05
CA HIS A 24 -13.75 -13.15 1.16
C HIS A 24 -13.96 -11.71 0.69
N LYS A 25 -15.15 -11.16 0.96
CA LYS A 25 -15.45 -9.76 0.69
C LYS A 25 -14.54 -8.94 1.60
N ALA A 26 -13.27 -8.85 1.25
CA ALA A 26 -12.34 -7.94 1.88
C ALA A 26 -12.92 -6.56 1.63
N ASP A 27 -13.09 -5.79 2.69
CA ASP A 27 -13.51 -4.41 2.58
C ASP A 27 -12.40 -3.65 1.84
N GLY A 28 -12.57 -3.56 0.52
CA GLY A 28 -11.62 -2.93 -0.38
C GLY A 28 -11.47 -1.45 -0.09
N MET A 29 -12.51 -0.81 0.45
CA MET A 29 -12.46 0.60 0.85
C MET A 29 -11.63 0.78 2.11
N ALA A 30 -11.83 -0.04 3.13
CA ALA A 30 -11.00 -0.03 4.34
C ALA A 30 -9.54 -0.36 4.03
N THR A 31 -9.30 -1.35 3.16
CA THR A 31 -7.94 -1.73 2.75
C THR A 31 -7.28 -0.60 1.96
N ALA A 32 -7.97 0.02 1.01
CA ALA A 32 -7.45 1.15 0.28
C ALA A 32 -7.12 2.34 1.21
N ALA A 33 -7.99 2.64 2.18
CA ALA A 33 -7.73 3.68 3.17
C ALA A 33 -6.47 3.39 4.00
N MET A 34 -6.27 2.14 4.42
CA MET A 34 -5.07 1.71 5.14
C MET A 34 -3.81 1.86 4.27
N LEU A 35 -3.84 1.42 3.01
CA LEU A 35 -2.70 1.52 2.10
C LEU A 35 -2.31 2.98 1.83
N ILE A 36 -3.29 3.88 1.67
CA ILE A 36 -3.04 5.32 1.52
C ILE A 36 -2.37 5.89 2.76
N GLN A 37 -2.81 5.50 3.96
CA GLN A 37 -2.21 5.94 5.21
C GLN A 37 -0.72 5.56 5.27
N ILE A 38 -0.40 4.28 5.05
CA ILE A 38 0.97 3.77 5.11
C ILE A 38 1.86 4.49 4.07
N ALA A 39 1.38 4.60 2.83
CA ALA A 39 2.13 5.29 1.79
C ALA A 39 2.38 6.77 2.13
N SER A 40 1.39 7.45 2.70
CA SER A 40 1.52 8.85 3.11
C SER A 40 2.58 9.01 4.20
N GLU A 41 2.56 8.16 5.22
CA GLU A 41 3.56 8.15 6.30
C GLU A 41 4.98 7.90 5.76
N MET A 42 5.15 6.95 4.83
CA MET A 42 6.44 6.69 4.18
C MET A 42 6.99 7.91 3.41
N LEU A 43 6.11 8.65 2.73
CA LEU A 43 6.48 9.79 1.90
C LEU A 43 6.66 11.10 2.69
N GLU A 44 6.01 11.21 3.85
CA GLU A 44 6.23 12.28 4.83
C GLU A 44 7.57 12.09 5.54
N THR A 45 7.86 10.87 6.00
CA THR A 45 9.12 10.53 6.69
C THR A 45 10.33 10.56 5.76
N SER A 46 10.16 10.29 4.46
CA SER A 46 11.25 10.29 3.47
C SER A 46 11.05 11.34 2.35
N PRO A 47 11.55 12.57 2.55
CA PRO A 47 11.55 13.60 1.51
C PRO A 47 12.28 13.19 0.22
N THR A 48 13.31 12.33 0.33
CA THR A 48 14.07 11.82 -0.82
C THR A 48 13.21 10.88 -1.67
N LEU A 49 12.49 9.95 -1.03
CA LEU A 49 11.59 9.03 -1.74
C LEU A 49 10.46 9.80 -2.43
N ARG A 50 9.87 10.77 -1.73
CA ARG A 50 8.83 11.65 -2.29
C ARG A 50 9.31 12.38 -3.54
N LYS A 51 10.52 12.97 -3.50
CA LYS A 51 11.13 13.63 -4.67
C LYS A 51 11.39 12.66 -5.83
N ARG A 52 11.91 11.45 -5.54
CA ARG A 52 12.15 10.42 -6.56
C ARG A 52 10.88 9.94 -7.26
N MET A 53 9.77 9.91 -6.53
CA MET A 53 8.45 9.54 -7.04
C MET A 53 7.72 10.71 -7.73
N HIS A 54 8.32 11.91 -7.78
CA HIS A 54 7.70 13.14 -8.28
C HIS A 54 6.36 13.50 -7.59
N ILE A 55 6.24 13.14 -6.31
CA ILE A 55 5.04 13.43 -5.51
C ILE A 55 5.21 14.76 -4.80
N THR A 56 4.21 15.63 -4.88
CA THR A 56 4.19 16.93 -4.20
C THR A 56 3.49 16.84 -2.84
N LEU A 57 3.62 17.90 -2.02
CA LEU A 57 2.84 18.02 -0.78
C LEU A 57 1.33 18.15 -1.08
N SER A 58 0.98 18.73 -2.23
CA SER A 58 -0.41 18.83 -2.68
C SER A 58 -1.01 17.47 -2.99
N ASP A 59 -0.22 16.56 -3.58
CA ASP A 59 -0.65 15.18 -3.86
C ASP A 59 -0.90 14.39 -2.56
N LEU A 60 -0.03 14.56 -1.56
CA LEU A 60 -0.23 14.00 -0.21
C LEU A 60 -1.53 14.52 0.44
N ALA A 61 -1.77 15.82 0.36
CA ALA A 61 -3.01 16.41 0.88
C ALA A 61 -4.27 15.92 0.13
N ALA A 62 -4.17 15.68 -1.18
CA ALA A 62 -5.25 15.09 -1.96
C ALA A 62 -5.49 13.62 -1.56
N ALA A 63 -4.43 12.85 -1.36
CA ALA A 63 -4.51 11.46 -0.91
C ALA A 63 -5.20 11.35 0.46
N ASP A 64 -4.91 12.24 1.41
CA ASP A 64 -5.57 12.26 2.71
C ASP A 64 -7.08 12.55 2.60
N LYS A 65 -7.51 13.41 1.67
CA LYS A 65 -8.94 13.64 1.39
C LYS A 65 -9.63 12.37 0.89
N VAL A 66 -9.00 11.66 -0.05
CA VAL A 66 -9.51 10.38 -0.58
C VAL A 66 -9.60 9.34 0.53
N ARG A 67 -8.57 9.20 1.36
CA ARG A 67 -8.56 8.30 2.51
C ARG A 67 -9.74 8.57 3.45
N LYS A 68 -9.96 9.84 3.82
CA LYS A 68 -11.10 10.24 4.67
C LYS A 68 -12.45 9.95 4.03
N GLU A 69 -12.57 10.08 2.70
CA GLU A 69 -13.78 9.69 1.98
C GLU A 69 -14.00 8.18 1.99
N LEU A 70 -12.97 7.38 1.77
CA LEU A 70 -13.03 5.92 1.82
C LEU A 70 -13.48 5.44 3.21
N VAL A 71 -12.91 5.98 4.28
CA VAL A 71 -13.32 5.66 5.65
C VAL A 71 -14.80 6.01 5.89
N ARG A 72 -15.25 7.19 5.47
CA ARG A 72 -16.66 7.58 5.59
C ARG A 72 -17.59 6.63 4.84
N LYS A 73 -17.22 6.21 3.64
CA LYS A 73 -17.99 5.26 2.83
C LYS A 73 -18.05 3.88 3.48
N THR A 74 -16.94 3.38 4.00
CA THR A 74 -16.91 2.14 4.79
C THR A 74 -17.89 2.21 5.98
N LEU A 75 -17.88 3.31 6.73
CA LEU A 75 -18.76 3.50 7.89
C LEU A 75 -20.24 3.69 7.52
N SER A 76 -20.54 4.12 6.29
CA SER A 76 -21.93 4.33 5.83
C SER A 76 -22.55 3.09 5.21
N VAL A 77 -21.74 2.09 4.86
CA VAL A 77 -22.17 0.82 4.23
C VAL A 77 -22.40 -0.28 5.27
N HIS A 78 -21.99 -0.05 6.52
CA HIS A 78 -22.23 -0.91 7.68
C HIS A 78 -23.35 -0.37 8.57
#